data_AF-A0AAF3FG11-F1
#
_entry.id   AF-A0AAF3FG11-F1
#
_cell.length_a   1.000
_cell.length_b   1.000
_cell.length_c   1.000
_cell.angle_alpha   90.00
_cell.angle_beta   90.00
_cell.angle_gamma   90.00
#
_symmetry.space_group_name_H-M   'P 1'
#
loop_
_entity.id
_entity.type
_entity.pdbx_description
1 polymer ?
#
loop_
_entity_poly.entity_id
_entity_poly.type
_entity_poly.pdbx_seq_one_letter_code
_entity_poly.pdbx_strand_id
1 'polypeptide(L)'
;MSNCGSQEKIVITFDTDPQYYLKSLTYAGIIGLFVNSFGAYVILFRSPAHFKTYRWHLLNYQICSMGCDAVMTLCAAPVFFLPIPVCMPMGLFNAMGMNPGLQMIIYSTFIHLIFAATMQMFFYKWQMIVPTGSMLKFSRRVKAIILSFTYFIFLTPHFIFLPATFENQAAKKVQLLADHPVYQEVWAGNVSKIDEKVIIFYMNGDNSLAKYIIAETVLGSILGFTMSWFWMHTVYIFRQKGKYSNATKQLQYKKYLVNLSSQMTVPMMTMMYPGSLLGLVIIFQVWNVQEIVQIAIFLFSCHGIVGTISILLMNEHYRNYLSERFFNTVSGEERTQAISLNAVLQSSKKNSTRPSTAQPAIIMG
;
A
#
# COMPACT_ATOMS: atom_id res chain seq x y z
N MET A 1 51.64 5.95 -19.11
CA MET A 1 51.37 5.07 -17.95
C MET A 1 49.96 4.55 -18.08
N SER A 2 49.87 3.31 -18.52
CA SER A 2 48.69 2.47 -18.62
C SER A 2 48.05 2.26 -17.24
N ASN A 3 46.83 2.77 -17.05
CA ASN A 3 45.97 2.27 -15.99
C ASN A 3 44.92 1.37 -16.65
N CYS A 4 45.27 0.09 -16.70
CA CYS A 4 44.36 -1.02 -16.92
C CYS A 4 43.44 -1.09 -15.69
N GLY A 5 42.39 -0.26 -15.68
CA GLY A 5 41.22 -0.51 -14.84
C GLY A 5 40.41 -1.59 -15.54
N SER A 6 40.43 -2.79 -15.00
CA SER A 6 39.47 -3.84 -15.32
C SER A 6 38.07 -3.20 -15.30
N GLN A 7 37.48 -3.00 -16.48
CA GLN A 7 36.06 -2.72 -16.58
C GLN A 7 35.36 -3.95 -16.01
N GLU A 8 34.96 -3.84 -14.74
CA GLU A 8 34.03 -4.75 -14.12
C GLU A 8 32.82 -4.77 -15.07
N LYS A 9 32.66 -5.87 -15.78
CA LYS A 9 31.60 -6.03 -16.78
C LYS A 9 30.32 -5.70 -16.04
N ILE A 10 29.64 -4.62 -16.41
CA ILE A 10 28.36 -4.25 -15.81
C ILE A 10 27.39 -5.36 -16.20
N VAL A 11 27.32 -6.40 -15.39
CA VAL A 11 26.39 -7.50 -15.56
C VAL A 11 25.07 -6.98 -15.05
N ILE A 12 24.34 -6.30 -15.91
CA ILE A 12 22.94 -6.00 -15.62
C ILE A 12 22.18 -7.31 -15.82
N THR A 13 21.75 -7.92 -14.72
CA THR A 13 20.74 -8.99 -14.73
C THR A 13 19.41 -8.40 -15.16
N PHE A 14 19.29 -8.11 -16.46
CA PHE A 14 18.05 -7.71 -17.11
C PHE A 14 17.17 -8.95 -17.26
N ASP A 15 16.41 -9.27 -16.21
CA ASP A 15 15.29 -10.19 -16.38
C ASP A 15 14.14 -9.43 -17.05
N THR A 16 14.00 -9.64 -18.35
CA THR A 16 12.93 -9.03 -19.17
C THR A 16 11.58 -9.72 -18.98
N ASP A 17 11.55 -10.88 -18.30
CA ASP A 17 10.35 -11.58 -17.87
C ASP A 17 10.52 -12.00 -16.40
N PRO A 18 10.48 -11.05 -15.44
CA PRO A 18 10.76 -11.34 -14.05
C PRO A 18 9.59 -12.06 -13.39
N GLN A 19 9.45 -13.36 -13.70
CA GLN A 19 8.29 -14.16 -13.34
C GLN A 19 8.08 -14.24 -11.83
N TYR A 20 9.16 -14.30 -11.04
CA TYR A 20 9.06 -14.31 -9.58
C TYR A 20 8.49 -12.99 -9.05
N TYR A 21 8.94 -11.85 -9.58
CA TYR A 21 8.43 -10.54 -9.22
C TYR A 21 6.96 -10.36 -9.61
N LEU A 22 6.60 -10.69 -10.86
CA LEU A 22 5.23 -10.57 -11.36
C LEU A 22 4.25 -11.48 -10.62
N LYS A 23 4.65 -12.72 -10.31
CA LYS A 23 3.85 -13.63 -9.46
C LYS A 23 3.71 -13.08 -8.05
N SER A 24 4.77 -12.52 -7.47
CA SER A 24 4.73 -11.91 -6.13
C SER A 24 3.78 -10.71 -6.07
N LEU A 25 3.84 -9.81 -7.06
CA LEU A 25 2.88 -8.73 -7.21
C LEU A 25 1.46 -9.26 -7.34
N THR A 26 1.23 -10.26 -8.19
CA THR A 26 -0.10 -10.85 -8.37
C THR A 26 -0.66 -11.42 -7.07
N TYR A 27 0.14 -12.18 -6.32
CA TYR A 27 -0.27 -12.72 -5.02
C TYR A 27 -0.56 -11.60 -4.01
N ALA A 28 0.31 -10.59 -3.93
CA ALA A 28 0.08 -9.42 -3.09
C ALA A 28 -1.20 -8.67 -3.48
N GLY A 29 -1.48 -8.52 -4.77
CA GLY A 29 -2.69 -7.89 -5.28
C GLY A 29 -3.96 -8.65 -4.90
N ILE A 30 -3.96 -9.98 -5.05
CA ILE A 30 -5.09 -10.83 -4.65
C ILE A 30 -5.31 -10.73 -3.13
N ILE A 31 -4.26 -10.91 -2.33
CA ILE A 31 -4.32 -10.79 -0.87
C ILE A 31 -4.83 -9.40 -0.47
N GLY A 32 -4.27 -8.35 -1.08
CA GLY A 32 -4.63 -6.97 -0.87
C GLY A 32 -6.09 -6.69 -1.19
N LEU A 33 -6.62 -7.25 -2.28
CA LEU A 33 -8.04 -7.10 -2.61
C LEU A 33 -8.94 -7.65 -1.49
N PHE A 34 -8.65 -8.85 -0.97
CA PHE A 34 -9.42 -9.43 0.14
C PHE A 34 -9.28 -8.63 1.43
N VAL A 35 -8.03 -8.31 1.82
CA VAL A 35 -7.74 -7.58 3.06
C VAL A 35 -8.37 -6.19 3.03
N ASN A 36 -8.16 -5.43 1.95
CA ASN A 36 -8.67 -4.07 1.80
C ASN A 36 -10.20 -4.03 1.69
N SER A 37 -10.82 -5.01 1.01
CA SER A 37 -12.28 -5.14 0.96
C SER A 37 -12.86 -5.44 2.34
N PHE A 38 -12.23 -6.34 3.10
CA PHE A 38 -12.62 -6.62 4.47
C PHE A 38 -12.46 -5.38 5.37
N GLY A 39 -11.35 -4.65 5.22
CA GLY A 39 -11.14 -3.37 5.90
C GLY A 39 -12.26 -2.36 5.60
N ALA A 40 -12.59 -2.17 4.33
CA ALA A 40 -13.69 -1.30 3.91
C ALA A 40 -15.04 -1.73 4.52
N TYR A 41 -15.34 -3.03 4.54
CA TYR A 41 -16.52 -3.59 5.20
C TYR A 41 -16.56 -3.25 6.70
N VAL A 42 -15.46 -3.49 7.43
CA VAL A 42 -15.38 -3.17 8.87
C VAL A 42 -15.57 -1.67 9.09
N ILE A 43 -14.96 -0.82 8.28
CA ILE A 43 -15.11 0.64 8.36
C ILE A 43 -16.57 1.05 8.14
N LEU A 44 -17.24 0.53 7.12
CA LEU A 44 -18.62 0.90 6.78
C LEU A 44 -19.62 0.47 7.85
N PHE A 45 -19.52 -0.78 8.29
CA PHE A 45 -20.58 -1.41 9.09
C PHE A 45 -20.27 -1.51 10.58
N ARG A 46 -19.01 -1.34 11.00
CA ARG A 46 -18.58 -1.45 12.40
C ARG A 46 -18.00 -0.18 13.00
N SER A 47 -17.98 0.93 12.25
CA SER A 47 -17.63 2.26 12.79
C SER A 47 -18.62 2.72 13.87
N PRO A 48 -18.15 3.21 15.04
CA PRO A 48 -19.05 3.67 16.10
C PRO A 48 -19.84 4.93 15.72
N ALA A 49 -21.03 5.11 16.31
CA ALA A 49 -21.95 6.22 16.00
C ALA A 49 -21.37 7.63 16.23
N HIS A 50 -20.38 7.78 17.12
CA HIS A 50 -19.68 9.06 17.35
C HIS A 50 -18.61 9.38 16.27
N PHE A 51 -18.32 8.46 15.34
CA PHE A 51 -17.37 8.62 14.22
C PHE A 51 -18.02 8.92 12.87
N LYS A 52 -19.30 9.33 12.83
CA LYS A 52 -20.10 9.45 11.59
C LYS A 52 -19.43 10.21 10.44
N THR A 53 -18.63 11.24 10.72
CA THR A 53 -17.91 11.99 9.68
C THR A 53 -16.51 11.45 9.42
N TYR A 54 -15.80 11.00 10.46
CA TYR A 54 -14.44 10.46 10.33
C TYR A 54 -14.40 9.17 9.51
N ARG A 55 -15.43 8.31 9.63
CA ARG A 55 -15.54 7.07 8.85
C ARG A 55 -15.48 7.30 7.34
N TRP A 56 -15.96 8.46 6.86
CA TRP A 56 -15.92 8.78 5.43
C TRP A 56 -14.53 9.15 4.95
N HIS A 57 -13.74 9.84 5.78
CA HIS A 57 -12.33 10.10 5.47
C HIS A 57 -11.51 8.80 5.51
N LEU A 58 -11.83 7.90 6.44
CA LEU A 58 -11.20 6.59 6.54
C LEU A 58 -11.55 5.71 5.34
N LEU A 59 -12.82 5.71 4.92
CA LEU A 59 -13.28 5.00 3.73
C LEU A 59 -12.65 5.58 2.46
N ASN A 60 -12.55 6.90 2.34
CA ASN A 60 -11.91 7.56 1.22
C ASN A 60 -10.44 7.12 1.08
N TYR A 61 -9.69 7.12 2.19
CA TYR A 61 -8.34 6.55 2.21
C TYR A 61 -8.33 5.08 1.79
N GLN A 62 -9.23 4.25 2.35
CA GLN A 62 -9.32 2.83 2.03
C GLN A 62 -9.57 2.57 0.53
N ILE A 63 -10.46 3.35 -0.09
CA ILE A 63 -10.77 3.24 -1.52
C ILE A 63 -9.57 3.67 -2.36
N CYS A 64 -8.94 4.81 -2.04
CA CYS A 64 -7.74 5.27 -2.74
C CYS A 64 -6.60 4.26 -2.62
N SER A 65 -6.38 3.70 -1.42
CA SER A 65 -5.36 2.70 -1.16
C SER A 65 -5.63 1.40 -1.90
N MET A 66 -6.85 0.88 -1.83
CA MET A 66 -7.25 -0.32 -2.58
C MET A 66 -7.09 -0.14 -4.09
N GLY A 67 -7.46 1.03 -4.62
CA GLY A 67 -7.27 1.35 -6.03
C GLY A 67 -5.80 1.42 -6.43
N CYS A 68 -4.96 2.02 -5.58
CA CYS A 68 -3.51 2.04 -5.83
C CYS A 68 -2.92 0.64 -5.78
N ASP A 69 -3.21 -0.15 -4.75
CA ASP A 69 -2.74 -1.54 -4.64
C ASP A 69 -3.11 -2.31 -5.91
N ALA A 70 -4.37 -2.24 -6.35
CA ALA A 70 -4.83 -2.91 -7.55
C ALA A 70 -4.05 -2.46 -8.80
N VAL A 71 -3.83 -1.14 -8.96
CA VAL A 71 -3.08 -0.63 -10.11
C VAL A 71 -1.61 -1.03 -10.05
N MET A 72 -0.98 -0.97 -8.89
CA MET A 72 0.44 -1.31 -8.71
C MET A 72 0.72 -2.80 -8.90
N THR A 73 -0.20 -3.68 -8.49
CA THR A 73 0.04 -5.12 -8.41
C THR A 73 -0.62 -5.93 -9.53
N LEU A 74 -1.82 -5.55 -9.97
CA LEU A 74 -2.62 -6.31 -10.94
C LEU A 74 -2.76 -5.58 -12.27
N CYS A 75 -3.09 -4.29 -12.26
CA CYS A 75 -3.45 -3.60 -13.50
C CYS A 75 -2.24 -3.12 -14.29
N ALA A 76 -1.37 -2.29 -13.73
CA ALA A 76 -0.15 -1.83 -14.41
C ALA A 76 1.01 -2.81 -14.20
N ALA A 77 1.18 -3.32 -12.97
CA ALA A 77 2.28 -4.21 -12.56
C ALA A 77 3.63 -3.79 -13.19
N PRO A 78 4.14 -2.59 -12.86
CA PRO A 78 5.28 -2.02 -13.56
C PRO A 78 6.58 -2.75 -13.18
N VAL A 79 7.34 -3.12 -14.19
CA VAL A 79 8.75 -3.51 -14.05
C VAL A 79 9.59 -2.28 -14.33
N PHE A 80 10.16 -1.68 -13.29
CA PHE A 80 11.14 -0.62 -13.47
C PHE A 80 12.53 -1.21 -13.62
N PHE A 81 13.30 -0.62 -14.51
CA PHE A 81 14.73 -0.82 -14.62
C PHE A 81 15.34 0.49 -14.16
N LEU A 82 16.22 0.46 -13.16
CA LEU A 82 16.91 1.63 -12.61
C LEU A 82 18.42 1.32 -12.64
N PRO A 83 19.31 2.33 -12.75
CA PRO A 83 19.12 3.75 -12.42
C PRO A 83 18.57 4.63 -13.56
N ILE A 84 18.58 4.17 -14.80
CA ILE A 84 17.91 4.88 -15.90
C ILE A 84 16.41 4.61 -15.78
N PRO A 85 15.54 5.61 -15.61
CA PRO A 85 14.11 5.40 -15.37
C PRO A 85 13.40 4.90 -16.63
N VAL A 86 13.46 3.59 -16.83
CA VAL A 86 12.78 2.82 -17.87
C VAL A 86 11.75 1.94 -17.19
N CYS A 87 10.56 1.84 -17.77
CA CYS A 87 9.48 1.02 -17.24
C CYS A 87 8.85 0.16 -18.33
N MET A 88 8.49 -1.06 -17.96
CA MET A 88 7.66 -1.95 -18.76
C MET A 88 6.46 -2.38 -17.90
N PRO A 89 5.25 -1.83 -18.12
CA PRO A 89 4.05 -2.28 -17.45
C PRO A 89 3.58 -3.61 -18.04
N MET A 90 3.36 -4.60 -17.17
CA MET A 90 3.11 -6.01 -17.55
C MET A 90 1.79 -6.56 -17.00
N GLY A 91 0.95 -5.72 -16.39
CA GLY A 91 -0.31 -6.15 -15.79
C GLY A 91 -1.48 -6.27 -16.77
N LEU A 92 -2.69 -6.37 -16.22
CA LEU A 92 -3.95 -6.51 -16.97
C LEU A 92 -4.17 -5.38 -17.99
N PHE A 93 -3.75 -4.15 -17.67
CA PHE A 93 -3.83 -3.02 -18.59
C PHE A 93 -3.00 -3.24 -19.85
N ASN A 94 -1.80 -3.81 -19.71
CA ASN A 94 -0.97 -4.19 -20.84
C ASN A 94 -1.62 -5.34 -21.64
N ALA A 95 -2.19 -6.33 -20.96
CA ALA A 95 -2.90 -7.44 -21.61
C ALA A 95 -4.13 -6.98 -22.43
N MET A 96 -4.77 -5.88 -22.03
CA MET A 96 -5.87 -5.24 -22.77
C MET A 96 -5.39 -4.29 -23.89
N GLY A 97 -4.09 -4.17 -24.12
CA GLY A 97 -3.53 -3.29 -25.15
C GLY A 97 -3.56 -1.80 -24.79
N MET A 98 -3.69 -1.43 -23.51
CA MET A 98 -3.69 -0.02 -23.10
C MET A 98 -2.30 0.61 -23.32
N ASN A 99 -2.27 1.84 -23.83
CA ASN A 99 -1.03 2.59 -24.04
C ASN A 99 -0.19 2.64 -22.74
N PRO A 100 1.09 2.21 -22.77
CA PRO A 100 1.93 2.17 -21.57
C PRO A 100 2.10 3.51 -20.84
N GLY A 101 2.17 4.63 -21.56
CA GLY A 101 2.22 5.97 -20.95
C GLY A 101 0.96 6.26 -20.14
N LEU A 102 -0.23 5.93 -20.69
CA LEU A 102 -1.49 6.05 -19.96
C LEU A 102 -1.54 5.15 -18.71
N GLN A 103 -0.97 3.95 -18.78
CA GLN A 103 -0.86 3.07 -17.61
C GLN A 103 -0.05 3.75 -16.50
N MET A 104 1.06 4.41 -16.84
CA MET A 104 1.90 5.12 -15.89
C MET A 104 1.24 6.39 -15.34
N ILE A 105 0.43 7.09 -16.15
CA ILE A 105 -0.40 8.21 -15.67
C ILE A 105 -1.39 7.70 -14.62
N ILE A 106 -2.12 6.62 -14.90
CA ILE A 106 -3.10 6.04 -13.96
C ILE A 106 -2.41 5.54 -12.69
N TYR A 107 -1.30 4.80 -12.83
CA TYR A 107 -0.47 4.36 -11.71
C TYR A 107 -0.09 5.51 -10.78
N SER A 108 0.46 6.57 -11.35
CA SER A 108 0.88 7.72 -10.58
C SER A 108 -0.32 8.49 -10.01
N THR A 109 -1.44 8.62 -10.72
CA THR A 109 -2.66 9.25 -10.19
C THR A 109 -3.12 8.61 -8.89
N PHE A 110 -3.14 7.28 -8.79
CA PHE A 110 -3.57 6.61 -7.55
C PHE A 110 -2.62 6.84 -6.37
N ILE A 111 -1.32 6.95 -6.62
CA ILE A 111 -0.34 7.35 -5.60
C ILE A 111 -0.68 8.75 -5.05
N HIS A 112 -0.95 9.71 -5.92
CA HIS A 112 -1.35 11.07 -5.52
C HIS A 112 -2.68 11.09 -4.75
N LEU A 113 -3.65 10.27 -5.16
CA LEU A 113 -4.94 10.16 -4.47
C LEU A 113 -4.78 9.66 -3.03
N ILE A 114 -3.87 8.71 -2.77
CA ILE A 114 -3.57 8.26 -1.41
C ILE A 114 -2.94 9.36 -0.57
N PHE A 115 -1.95 10.08 -1.10
CA PHE A 115 -1.30 11.16 -0.36
C PHE A 115 -2.31 12.25 0.01
N ALA A 116 -3.17 12.63 -0.93
CA ALA A 116 -4.27 13.55 -0.67
C ALA A 116 -5.23 13.00 0.40
N ALA A 117 -5.71 11.77 0.26
CA ALA A 117 -6.61 11.14 1.24
C ALA A 117 -6.00 11.07 2.65
N THR A 118 -4.70 10.79 2.73
CA THR A 118 -3.95 10.74 3.98
C THR A 118 -3.86 12.12 4.64
N MET A 119 -3.52 13.15 3.85
CA MET A 119 -3.50 14.54 4.31
C MET A 119 -4.87 14.95 4.90
N GLN A 120 -5.97 14.56 4.25
CA GLN A 120 -7.31 14.84 4.74
C GLN A 120 -7.59 14.21 6.11
N MET A 121 -7.13 12.99 6.34
CA MET A 121 -7.28 12.34 7.64
C MET A 121 -6.54 13.08 8.75
N PHE A 122 -5.26 13.44 8.52
CA PHE A 122 -4.47 14.22 9.48
C PHE A 122 -5.12 15.58 9.77
N PHE A 123 -5.53 16.29 8.73
CA PHE A 123 -6.23 17.57 8.87
C PHE A 123 -7.54 17.45 9.65
N TYR A 124 -8.38 16.47 9.33
CA TYR A 124 -9.66 16.26 10.01
C TYR A 124 -9.46 15.96 11.50
N LYS A 125 -8.50 15.10 11.83
CA LYS A 125 -8.16 14.74 13.22
C LYS A 125 -7.68 15.95 14.01
N TRP A 126 -6.75 16.71 13.43
CA TRP A 126 -6.26 17.93 14.04
C TRP A 126 -7.41 18.91 14.31
N GLN A 127 -8.29 19.12 13.33
CA GLN A 127 -9.48 19.97 13.47
C GLN A 127 -10.48 19.51 14.53
N MET A 128 -10.54 18.22 14.88
CA MET A 128 -11.39 17.73 15.97
C MET A 128 -10.86 18.14 17.36
N ILE A 129 -9.56 18.33 17.49
CA ILE A 129 -8.87 18.52 18.78
C ILE A 129 -8.67 20.01 19.10
N VAL A 130 -8.50 20.82 18.05
CA VAL A 130 -8.37 22.28 18.16
C VAL A 130 -9.56 22.87 18.94
N PRO A 131 -9.31 23.69 19.98
CA PRO A 131 -10.36 24.36 20.76
C PRO A 131 -11.28 25.23 19.91
N THR A 132 -12.55 25.35 20.30
CA THR A 132 -13.56 26.12 19.56
C THR A 132 -13.25 27.60 19.44
N GLY A 133 -12.59 28.20 20.43
CA GLY A 133 -12.18 29.62 20.41
C GLY A 133 -10.83 29.89 19.73
N SER A 134 -10.18 28.89 19.15
CA SER A 134 -8.89 29.08 18.46
C SER A 134 -9.11 29.60 17.04
N MET A 135 -8.27 30.52 16.58
CA MET A 135 -8.23 30.96 15.17
C MET A 135 -7.93 29.82 14.19
N LEU A 136 -7.34 28.72 14.70
CA LEU A 136 -7.05 27.52 13.92
C LEU A 136 -8.26 26.59 13.79
N LYS A 137 -9.42 26.93 14.37
CA LYS A 137 -10.66 26.16 14.24
C LYS A 137 -11.40 26.60 13.00
N PHE A 138 -11.47 25.72 12.01
CA PHE A 138 -12.08 26.06 10.73
C PHE A 138 -13.55 25.67 10.65
N SER A 139 -14.33 26.54 10.00
CA SER A 139 -15.73 26.30 9.70
C SER A 139 -15.89 25.12 8.73
N ARG A 140 -17.10 24.56 8.63
CA ARG A 140 -17.38 23.43 7.73
C ARG A 140 -17.04 23.74 6.27
N ARG A 141 -17.33 24.97 5.80
CA ARG A 141 -17.05 25.40 4.42
C ARG A 141 -15.55 25.50 4.14
N VAL A 142 -14.80 26.12 5.05
CA VAL A 142 -13.34 26.25 4.93
C VAL A 142 -12.68 24.88 4.91
N LYS A 143 -13.12 23.94 5.77
CA LYS A 143 -12.62 22.57 5.73
C LYS A 143 -12.88 21.91 4.38
N ALA A 144 -14.09 22.01 3.83
CA ALA A 144 -14.40 21.44 2.51
C ALA A 144 -13.50 22.03 1.41
N ILE A 145 -13.27 23.35 1.43
CA ILE A 145 -12.38 24.03 0.47
C ILE A 145 -10.94 23.49 0.60
N ILE A 146 -10.38 23.45 1.80
CA ILE A 146 -9.01 22.94 2.04
C ILE A 146 -8.89 21.48 1.55
N LEU A 147 -9.88 20.65 1.86
CA LEU A 147 -9.91 19.24 1.48
C LEU A 147 -9.95 19.06 -0.04
N SER A 148 -10.79 19.79 -0.76
CA SER A 148 -10.87 19.74 -2.22
C SER A 148 -9.62 20.33 -2.88
N PHE A 149 -9.11 21.43 -2.34
CA PHE A 149 -7.92 22.11 -2.86
C PHE A 149 -6.66 21.25 -2.71
N THR A 150 -6.61 20.41 -1.67
CA THR A 150 -5.55 19.43 -1.50
C THR A 150 -5.49 18.49 -2.70
N TYR A 151 -6.61 17.84 -3.08
CA TYR A 151 -6.64 16.98 -4.28
C TYR A 151 -6.24 17.71 -5.55
N PHE A 152 -6.72 18.94 -5.74
CA PHE A 152 -6.37 19.76 -6.88
C PHE A 152 -4.87 20.02 -6.97
N ILE A 153 -4.23 20.44 -5.87
CA ILE A 153 -2.78 20.68 -5.81
C ILE A 153 -1.99 19.42 -6.14
N PHE A 154 -2.39 18.25 -5.64
CA PHE A 154 -1.66 17.01 -5.88
C PHE A 154 -1.77 16.52 -7.32
N LEU A 155 -2.94 16.69 -7.94
CA LEU A 155 -3.18 16.16 -9.28
C LEU A 155 -2.65 17.10 -10.37
N THR A 156 -2.59 18.40 -10.12
CA THR A 156 -2.28 19.39 -11.17
C THR A 156 -0.86 19.23 -11.74
N PRO A 157 0.22 19.19 -10.93
CA PRO A 157 1.59 19.04 -11.45
C PRO A 157 1.80 17.68 -12.11
N HIS A 158 1.19 16.62 -11.58
CA HIS A 158 1.12 15.30 -12.20
C HIS A 158 0.55 15.36 -13.63
N PHE A 159 -0.61 15.98 -13.83
CA PHE A 159 -1.22 16.06 -15.17
C PHE A 159 -0.54 17.06 -16.11
N ILE A 160 0.26 18.00 -15.60
CA ILE A 160 1.02 18.96 -16.42
C ILE A 160 2.35 18.36 -16.86
N PHE A 161 3.13 17.81 -15.94
CA PHE A 161 4.52 17.45 -16.19
C PHE A 161 4.72 15.98 -16.59
N LEU A 162 3.92 15.06 -16.07
CA LEU A 162 4.12 13.63 -16.36
C LEU A 162 3.87 13.29 -17.84
N PRO A 163 2.79 13.76 -18.51
CA PRO A 163 2.56 13.45 -19.91
C PRO A 163 3.70 13.87 -20.83
N ALA A 164 4.34 15.01 -20.55
CA ALA A 164 5.50 15.49 -21.31
C ALA A 164 6.68 14.50 -21.26
N THR A 165 6.83 13.72 -20.18
CA THR A 165 7.85 12.67 -20.11
C THR A 165 7.60 11.52 -21.09
N PHE A 166 6.37 11.35 -21.57
CA PHE A 166 5.98 10.27 -22.46
C PHE A 166 5.93 10.68 -23.93
N GLU A 167 6.26 11.93 -24.26
CA GLU A 167 6.40 12.37 -25.65
C GLU A 167 7.68 11.80 -26.30
N ASN A 168 7.69 11.72 -27.63
CA ASN A 168 8.85 11.35 -28.45
C ASN A 168 9.53 10.02 -28.09
N GLN A 169 8.77 9.01 -27.64
CA GLN A 169 9.33 7.71 -27.20
C GLN A 169 10.24 7.03 -28.24
N ALA A 170 9.95 7.15 -29.53
CA ALA A 170 10.80 6.60 -30.58
C ALA A 170 12.22 7.19 -30.53
N ALA A 171 12.33 8.52 -30.41
CA ALA A 171 13.61 9.21 -30.26
C ALA A 171 14.32 8.82 -28.96
N LYS A 172 13.57 8.75 -27.84
CA LYS A 172 14.13 8.33 -26.54
C LYS A 172 14.77 6.95 -26.58
N LYS A 173 14.15 6.01 -27.30
CA LYS A 173 14.66 4.63 -27.42
C LYS A 173 15.93 4.57 -28.26
N VAL A 174 15.94 5.24 -29.42
CA VAL A 174 17.14 5.34 -30.26
C VAL A 174 18.31 5.94 -29.47
N GLN A 175 18.04 7.02 -28.73
CA GLN A 175 19.04 7.67 -27.92
C GLN A 175 19.53 6.81 -26.76
N LEU A 176 18.62 6.17 -26.01
CA LEU A 176 18.99 5.26 -24.93
C LEU A 176 19.89 4.13 -25.43
N LEU A 177 19.60 3.57 -26.60
CA LEU A 177 20.41 2.53 -27.21
C LEU A 177 21.78 3.03 -27.66
N ALA A 178 21.88 4.29 -28.09
CA ALA A 178 23.15 4.92 -28.45
C ALA A 178 24.00 5.22 -27.21
N ASP A 179 23.38 5.76 -26.16
CA ASP A 179 24.05 6.17 -24.92
C ASP A 179 24.43 4.97 -24.05
N HIS A 180 23.65 3.88 -24.12
CA HIS A 180 23.82 2.69 -23.30
C HIS A 180 23.73 1.39 -24.13
N PRO A 181 24.83 0.98 -24.78
CA PRO A 181 24.88 -0.23 -25.63
C PRO A 181 24.46 -1.53 -24.92
N VAL A 182 24.57 -1.59 -23.59
CA VAL A 182 24.09 -2.73 -22.78
C VAL A 182 22.60 -3.02 -22.99
N TYR A 183 21.79 -1.99 -23.27
CA TYR A 183 20.38 -2.18 -23.60
C TYR A 183 20.18 -2.77 -25.00
N GLN A 184 21.13 -2.57 -25.93
CA GLN A 184 21.07 -3.20 -27.26
C GLN A 184 21.21 -4.71 -27.15
N GLU A 185 22.14 -5.22 -26.34
CA GLU A 185 22.33 -6.66 -26.15
C GLU A 185 21.08 -7.32 -25.55
N VAL A 186 20.46 -6.66 -24.58
CA VAL A 186 19.24 -7.14 -23.91
C VAL A 186 18.02 -7.06 -24.82
N TRP A 187 17.88 -5.98 -25.60
CA TRP A 187 16.72 -5.77 -26.47
C TRP A 187 16.82 -6.50 -27.80
N ALA A 188 18.02 -6.75 -28.34
CA ALA A 188 18.24 -7.39 -29.64
C ALA A 188 17.57 -8.76 -29.79
N GLY A 189 17.38 -9.50 -28.69
CA GLY A 189 16.69 -10.80 -28.71
C GLY A 189 15.15 -10.74 -28.73
N ASN A 190 14.55 -9.60 -28.40
CA ASN A 190 13.10 -9.47 -28.15
C ASN A 190 12.51 -8.12 -28.65
N VAL A 191 13.19 -7.46 -29.58
CA VAL A 191 12.99 -6.06 -30.00
C VAL A 191 11.50 -5.74 -30.22
N SER A 192 10.77 -6.51 -31.02
CA SER A 192 9.39 -6.18 -31.39
C SER A 192 8.39 -6.19 -30.23
N LYS A 193 8.56 -7.09 -29.25
CA LYS A 193 7.65 -7.20 -28.09
C LYS A 193 7.99 -6.21 -26.98
N ILE A 194 9.28 -5.89 -26.85
CA ILE A 194 9.78 -4.96 -25.85
C ILE A 194 9.54 -3.52 -26.30
N ASP A 195 9.74 -3.21 -27.58
CA ASP A 195 9.64 -1.85 -28.10
C ASP A 195 8.24 -1.27 -27.89
N GLU A 196 7.15 -2.00 -28.18
CA GLU A 196 5.79 -1.46 -27.99
C GLU A 196 5.41 -1.21 -26.52
N LYS A 197 6.01 -1.93 -25.58
CA LYS A 197 5.61 -1.93 -24.17
C LYS A 197 6.47 -1.04 -23.28
N VAL A 198 7.71 -0.75 -23.69
CA VAL A 198 8.66 0.03 -22.90
C VAL A 198 8.37 1.52 -22.99
N ILE A 199 8.36 2.16 -21.83
CA ILE A 199 8.32 3.61 -21.66
C ILE A 199 9.63 4.08 -21.03
N ILE A 200 10.21 5.09 -21.65
CA ILE A 200 11.41 5.77 -21.17
C ILE A 200 10.99 7.15 -20.67
N PHE A 201 11.29 7.42 -19.40
CA PHE A 201 10.95 8.69 -18.77
C PHE A 201 12.00 9.77 -19.08
N TYR A 202 13.24 9.38 -19.38
CA TYR A 202 14.39 10.25 -19.52
C TYR A 202 14.98 10.27 -20.94
N MET A 203 15.46 11.43 -21.37
CA MET A 203 16.21 11.62 -22.61
C MET A 203 17.28 12.68 -22.36
N ASN A 204 18.54 12.48 -22.77
CA ASN A 204 19.56 13.52 -22.53
C ASN A 204 19.14 14.83 -23.25
N GLY A 205 19.09 15.92 -22.50
CA GLY A 205 18.58 17.23 -22.96
C GLY A 205 17.09 17.49 -22.70
N ASP A 206 16.31 16.46 -22.32
CA ASP A 206 14.92 16.60 -21.90
C ASP A 206 14.82 16.75 -20.37
N ASN A 207 14.41 17.94 -19.94
CA ASN A 207 14.23 18.25 -18.52
C ASN A 207 12.84 17.90 -17.99
N SER A 208 11.96 17.26 -18.76
CA SER A 208 10.57 16.99 -18.36
C SER A 208 10.48 16.11 -17.12
N LEU A 209 11.26 15.03 -17.08
CA LEU A 209 11.30 14.16 -15.91
C LEU A 209 11.86 14.88 -14.68
N ALA A 210 12.93 15.67 -14.86
CA ALA A 210 13.51 16.44 -13.77
C ALA A 210 12.51 17.46 -13.20
N LYS A 211 11.77 18.17 -14.06
CA LYS A 211 10.69 19.09 -13.65
C LYS A 211 9.61 18.37 -12.86
N TYR A 212 9.16 17.21 -13.33
CA TYR A 212 8.18 16.38 -12.63
C TYR A 212 8.69 15.95 -11.25
N ILE A 213 9.89 15.35 -11.17
CA ILE A 213 10.48 14.90 -9.90
C ILE A 213 10.65 16.07 -8.91
N ILE A 214 11.13 17.23 -9.38
CA ILE A 214 11.31 18.42 -8.52
C ILE A 214 9.96 18.90 -8.00
N ALA A 215 8.94 19.03 -8.87
CA ALA A 215 7.61 19.46 -8.48
C ALA A 215 7.01 18.53 -7.40
N GLU A 216 7.07 17.22 -7.63
CA GLU A 216 6.55 16.24 -6.67
C GLU A 216 7.34 16.20 -5.37
N THR A 217 8.67 16.35 -5.43
CA THR A 217 9.52 16.40 -4.23
C THR A 217 9.20 17.63 -3.37
N VAL A 218 9.03 18.80 -4.00
CA VAL A 218 8.68 20.05 -3.30
C VAL A 218 7.31 19.92 -2.63
N LEU A 219 6.31 19.43 -3.37
CA LEU A 219 4.96 19.22 -2.84
C LEU A 219 4.99 18.22 -1.69
N GLY A 220 5.58 17.04 -1.91
CA GLY A 220 5.71 15.99 -0.90
C GLY A 220 6.39 16.49 0.37
N SER A 221 7.41 17.35 0.25
CA SER A 221 8.10 17.95 1.39
C SER A 221 7.21 18.92 2.18
N ILE A 222 6.49 19.82 1.49
CA ILE A 222 5.52 20.74 2.12
C ILE A 222 4.47 19.96 2.92
N LEU A 223 4.01 18.84 2.36
CA LEU A 223 2.98 18.00 2.95
C LEU A 223 3.50 17.20 4.13
N GLY A 224 4.67 16.56 4.00
CA GLY A 224 5.33 15.88 5.09
C GLY A 224 5.55 16.81 6.28
N PHE A 225 5.98 18.05 6.02
CA PHE A 225 6.09 19.10 7.03
C PHE A 225 4.72 19.44 7.64
N THR A 226 3.68 19.64 6.83
CA THR A 226 2.34 20.01 7.34
C THR A 226 1.70 18.89 8.16
N MET A 227 1.84 17.63 7.74
CA MET A 227 1.36 16.47 8.51
C MET A 227 2.12 16.33 9.83
N SER A 228 3.44 16.51 9.81
CA SER A 228 4.27 16.53 11.02
C SER A 228 3.84 17.65 11.97
N TRP A 229 3.55 18.83 11.44
CA TRP A 229 3.00 19.95 12.21
C TRP A 229 1.65 19.62 12.84
N PHE A 230 0.70 19.06 12.08
CA PHE A 230 -0.60 18.64 12.62
C PHE A 230 -0.46 17.61 13.73
N TRP A 231 0.46 16.65 13.57
CA TRP A 231 0.76 15.66 14.59
C TRP A 231 1.37 16.29 15.85
N MET A 232 2.39 17.12 15.70
CA MET A 232 3.05 17.83 16.81
C MET A 232 2.09 18.75 17.56
N HIS A 233 1.28 19.53 16.83
CA HIS A 233 0.30 20.43 17.44
C HIS A 233 -0.80 19.65 18.16
N THR A 234 -1.20 18.51 17.62
CA THR A 234 -2.12 17.58 18.29
C THR A 234 -1.54 17.13 19.64
N VAL A 235 -0.29 16.67 19.66
CA VAL A 235 0.42 16.30 20.90
C VAL A 235 0.53 17.48 21.87
N TYR A 236 0.83 18.69 21.37
CA TYR A 236 0.90 19.91 22.18
C TYR A 236 -0.43 20.26 22.87
N ILE A 237 -1.54 20.33 22.12
CA ILE A 237 -2.87 20.62 22.70
C ILE A 237 -3.20 19.61 23.79
N PHE A 238 -2.87 18.33 23.57
CA PHE A 238 -3.10 17.30 24.58
C PHE A 238 -2.29 17.48 25.85
N ARG A 239 -1.03 17.87 25.74
CA ARG A 239 -0.19 18.15 26.91
C ARG A 239 -0.77 19.29 27.76
N GLN A 240 -1.38 20.28 27.13
CA GLN A 240 -2.00 21.40 27.85
C GLN A 240 -3.34 21.01 28.54
N LYS A 241 -4.12 20.10 27.93
CA LYS A 241 -5.45 19.70 28.44
C LYS A 241 -5.42 18.71 29.61
N GLY A 242 -4.28 18.10 29.95
CA GLY A 242 -4.14 17.11 31.04
C GLY A 242 -4.37 17.64 32.47
N LYS A 243 -4.98 18.82 32.65
CA LYS A 243 -5.17 19.50 33.93
C LYS A 243 -6.62 19.48 34.47
N TYR A 244 -7.60 18.83 33.82
CA TYR A 244 -9.03 18.94 34.23
C TYR A 244 -9.90 17.65 34.23
N SER A 245 -10.80 17.57 35.24
CA SER A 245 -12.13 16.93 35.42
C SER A 245 -12.39 15.41 35.31
N ASN A 246 -11.62 14.55 34.63
CA ASN A 246 -11.68 13.10 34.88
C ASN A 246 -10.51 12.40 34.17
N ALA A 247 -9.40 12.24 34.91
CA ALA A 247 -8.12 11.81 34.36
C ALA A 247 -8.23 10.53 33.51
N THR A 248 -9.04 9.56 33.93
CA THR A 248 -9.20 8.26 33.28
C THR A 248 -9.90 8.34 31.92
N LYS A 249 -11.04 9.05 31.82
CA LYS A 249 -11.77 9.20 30.55
C LYS A 249 -10.95 9.99 29.52
N GLN A 250 -10.21 11.00 29.97
CA GLN A 250 -9.32 11.77 29.11
C GLN A 250 -8.12 10.96 28.64
N LEU A 251 -7.54 10.11 29.50
CA LEU A 251 -6.46 9.19 29.13
C LEU A 251 -6.89 8.17 28.07
N GLN A 252 -8.10 7.60 28.20
CA GLN A 252 -8.65 6.67 27.20
C GLN A 252 -8.85 7.37 25.86
N TYR A 253 -9.48 8.55 25.86
CA TYR A 253 -9.65 9.35 24.66
C TYR A 253 -8.32 9.77 24.02
N LYS A 254 -7.31 10.09 24.84
CA LYS A 254 -5.94 10.39 24.40
C LYS A 254 -5.29 9.20 23.70
N LYS A 255 -5.32 8.03 24.32
CA LYS A 255 -4.78 6.78 23.73
C LYS A 255 -5.48 6.48 22.40
N TYR A 256 -6.80 6.62 22.37
CA TYR A 256 -7.59 6.41 21.17
C TYR A 256 -7.13 7.31 20.02
N LEU A 257 -7.01 8.63 20.24
CA LEU A 257 -6.65 9.58 19.18
C LEU A 257 -5.19 9.46 18.72
N VAL A 258 -4.26 9.15 19.62
CA VAL A 258 -2.86 8.89 19.26
C VAL A 258 -2.74 7.61 18.44
N ASN A 259 -3.31 6.50 18.90
CA ASN A 259 -3.29 5.22 18.18
C ASN A 259 -3.86 5.36 16.77
N LEU A 260 -4.99 6.05 16.65
CA LEU A 260 -5.64 6.30 15.37
C LEU A 260 -4.78 7.18 14.44
N SER A 261 -3.90 8.02 14.98
CA SER A 261 -3.00 8.88 14.18
C SER A 261 -1.75 8.10 13.76
N SER A 262 -1.18 7.31 14.66
CA SER A 262 -0.07 6.39 14.37
C SER A 262 -0.44 5.36 13.31
N GLN A 263 -1.70 4.90 13.31
CA GLN A 263 -2.25 3.99 12.30
C GLN A 263 -2.09 4.46 10.86
N MET A 264 -2.08 5.78 10.62
CA MET A 264 -1.93 6.35 9.27
C MET A 264 -0.46 6.58 8.93
N THR A 265 0.39 6.77 9.94
CA THR A 265 1.84 6.92 9.75
C THR A 265 2.48 5.61 9.32
N VAL A 266 2.03 4.47 9.85
CA VAL A 266 2.59 3.15 9.51
C VAL A 266 2.58 2.88 7.99
N PRO A 267 1.44 2.91 7.28
CA PRO A 267 1.42 2.69 5.83
C PRO A 267 2.19 3.75 5.04
N MET A 268 2.22 5.01 5.51
CA MET A 268 3.05 6.04 4.87
C MET A 268 4.54 5.67 4.92
N MET A 269 5.03 5.18 6.06
CA MET A 269 6.42 4.76 6.19
C MET A 269 6.73 3.55 5.29
N THR A 270 5.76 2.63 5.13
CA THR A 270 5.85 1.50 4.20
C THR A 270 6.00 1.95 2.73
N MET A 271 5.45 3.11 2.34
CA MET A 271 5.70 3.69 1.01
C MET A 271 6.98 4.53 0.95
N MET A 272 7.19 5.41 1.94
CA MET A 272 8.28 6.38 1.94
C MET A 272 9.65 5.73 1.97
N TYR A 273 9.84 4.69 2.77
CA TYR A 273 11.15 4.04 2.91
C TYR A 273 11.60 3.35 1.60
N PRO A 274 10.81 2.45 0.98
CA PRO A 274 11.18 1.88 -0.31
C PRO A 274 11.25 2.92 -1.44
N GLY A 275 10.32 3.90 -1.44
CA GLY A 275 10.34 4.98 -2.44
C GLY A 275 11.61 5.83 -2.37
N SER A 276 12.10 6.12 -1.16
CA SER A 276 13.36 6.84 -0.96
C SER A 276 14.55 6.03 -1.45
N LEU A 277 14.57 4.71 -1.20
CA LEU A 277 15.62 3.82 -1.72
C LEU A 277 15.69 3.87 -3.26
N LEU A 278 14.53 3.80 -3.93
CA LEU A 278 14.46 3.92 -5.39
C LEU A 278 14.99 5.28 -5.88
N GLY A 279 14.65 6.36 -5.17
CA GLY A 279 15.20 7.69 -5.44
C GLY A 279 16.71 7.76 -5.31
N LEU A 280 17.30 7.14 -4.29
CA LEU A 280 18.76 7.07 -4.11
C LEU A 280 19.44 6.29 -5.23
N VAL A 281 18.85 5.20 -5.71
CA VAL A 281 19.36 4.43 -6.87
C VAL A 281 19.44 5.34 -8.10
N ILE A 282 18.41 6.14 -8.36
CA ILE A 282 18.38 7.09 -9.48
C ILE A 282 19.41 8.21 -9.29
N ILE A 283 19.45 8.84 -8.11
CA ILE A 283 20.32 10.00 -7.84
C ILE A 283 21.79 9.62 -7.91
N PHE A 284 22.17 8.52 -7.27
CA PHE A 284 23.57 8.06 -7.22
C PHE A 284 23.97 7.18 -8.40
N GLN A 285 23.05 6.97 -9.36
CA GLN A 285 23.29 6.12 -10.53
C GLN A 285 23.84 4.75 -10.14
N VAL A 286 23.17 4.08 -9.19
CA VAL A 286 23.60 2.77 -8.69
C VAL A 286 23.18 1.69 -9.67
N TRP A 287 24.16 0.97 -10.22
CA TRP A 287 23.95 -0.10 -11.21
C TRP A 287 23.90 -1.49 -10.56
N ASN A 288 23.42 -2.49 -11.32
CA ASN A 288 23.37 -3.91 -10.93
C ASN A 288 22.55 -4.21 -9.66
N VAL A 289 21.53 -3.39 -9.37
CA VAL A 289 20.65 -3.52 -8.19
C VAL A 289 19.20 -3.85 -8.57
N GLN A 290 18.99 -4.53 -9.70
CA GLN A 290 17.65 -4.78 -10.25
C GLN A 290 16.74 -5.58 -9.30
N GLU A 291 17.29 -6.58 -8.61
CA GLU A 291 16.55 -7.35 -7.60
C GLU A 291 16.12 -6.48 -6.41
N ILE A 292 17.01 -5.59 -5.94
CA ILE A 292 16.71 -4.65 -4.85
C ILE A 292 15.62 -3.67 -5.26
N VAL A 293 15.68 -3.17 -6.50
CA VAL A 293 14.66 -2.29 -7.08
C VAL A 293 13.29 -3.00 -7.11
N GLN A 294 13.25 -4.25 -7.58
CA GLN A 294 12.02 -5.06 -7.58
C GLN A 294 11.48 -5.33 -6.18
N ILE A 295 12.34 -5.68 -5.21
CA ILE A 295 11.96 -5.84 -3.81
C ILE A 295 11.39 -4.54 -3.24
N ALA A 296 12.02 -3.40 -3.52
CA ALA A 296 11.57 -2.10 -3.05
C ALA A 296 10.19 -1.74 -3.63
N ILE A 297 9.95 -1.99 -4.92
CA ILE A 297 8.65 -1.75 -5.56
C ILE A 297 7.59 -2.69 -4.99
N PHE A 298 7.93 -3.97 -4.77
CA PHE A 298 7.05 -4.92 -4.11
C PHE A 298 6.65 -4.46 -2.70
N LEU A 299 7.62 -4.05 -1.87
CA LEU A 299 7.35 -3.52 -0.53
C LEU A 299 6.51 -2.24 -0.57
N PHE A 300 6.78 -1.35 -1.52
CA PHE A 300 5.97 -0.16 -1.76
C PHE A 300 4.53 -0.53 -2.10
N SER A 301 4.32 -1.55 -2.94
CA SER A 301 2.99 -2.02 -3.35
C SER A 301 2.18 -2.67 -2.21
N CYS A 302 2.86 -3.14 -1.15
CA CYS A 302 2.21 -3.74 0.02
C CYS A 302 1.68 -2.73 1.05
N HIS A 303 1.82 -1.42 0.80
CA HIS A 303 1.43 -0.39 1.76
C HIS A 303 -0.06 -0.43 2.14
N GLY A 304 -0.97 -0.77 1.22
CA GLY A 304 -2.40 -0.84 1.53
C GLY A 304 -2.77 -2.04 2.39
N ILE A 305 -2.14 -3.21 2.18
CA ILE A 305 -2.25 -4.37 3.09
C ILE A 305 -1.81 -3.97 4.50
N VAL A 306 -0.61 -3.39 4.62
CA VAL A 306 -0.06 -2.96 5.92
C VAL A 306 -0.93 -1.87 6.53
N GLY A 307 -1.45 -0.95 5.72
CA GLY A 307 -2.35 0.12 6.14
C GLY A 307 -3.66 -0.41 6.69
N THR A 308 -4.28 -1.36 6.01
CA THR A 308 -5.54 -1.99 6.45
C THR A 308 -5.35 -2.86 7.68
N ILE A 309 -4.23 -3.56 7.81
CA ILE A 309 -3.92 -4.29 9.05
C ILE A 309 -3.72 -3.30 10.20
N SER A 310 -2.99 -2.20 9.95
CA SER A 310 -2.78 -1.12 10.94
C SER A 310 -4.12 -0.53 11.38
N ILE A 311 -4.94 -0.09 10.41
CA ILE A 311 -6.41 -0.15 10.37
C ILE A 311 -7.15 -0.84 11.54
N LEU A 312 -7.10 -2.15 11.46
CA LEU A 312 -7.89 -3.05 12.25
C LEU A 312 -7.27 -3.27 13.64
N LEU A 313 -5.94 -3.30 13.74
CA LEU A 313 -5.24 -3.61 14.99
C LEU A 313 -5.07 -2.40 15.92
N MET A 314 -4.84 -1.21 15.37
CA MET A 314 -4.58 -0.01 16.18
C MET A 314 -5.84 0.72 16.61
N ASN A 315 -6.97 0.50 15.94
CA ASN A 315 -8.26 1.04 16.35
C ASN A 315 -8.92 0.11 17.37
N GLU A 316 -9.08 0.59 18.60
CA GLU A 316 -9.65 -0.18 19.72
C GLU A 316 -11.02 -0.78 19.39
N HIS A 317 -11.88 -0.04 18.69
CA HIS A 317 -13.22 -0.52 18.34
C HIS A 317 -13.17 -1.70 17.37
N TYR A 318 -12.31 -1.63 16.36
CA TYR A 318 -12.17 -2.70 15.37
C TYR A 318 -11.45 -3.91 15.98
N ARG A 319 -10.40 -3.69 16.77
CA ARG A 319 -9.70 -4.77 17.47
C ARG A 319 -10.61 -5.52 18.42
N ASN A 320 -11.44 -4.82 19.20
CA ASN A 320 -12.37 -5.47 20.14
C ASN A 320 -13.43 -6.29 19.38
N TYR A 321 -13.97 -5.76 18.28
CA TYR A 321 -14.89 -6.50 17.41
C TYR A 321 -14.27 -7.78 16.82
N LEU A 322 -13.02 -7.69 16.34
CA LEU A 322 -12.30 -8.84 15.79
C LEU A 322 -11.97 -9.87 16.87
N SER A 323 -11.52 -9.41 18.04
CA SER A 323 -11.23 -10.24 19.20
C SER A 323 -12.46 -11.03 19.65
N GLU A 324 -13.61 -10.36 19.82
CA GLU A 324 -14.88 -11.00 20.18
C GLU A 324 -15.27 -12.09 19.18
N ARG A 325 -15.14 -11.82 17.88
CA ARG A 325 -15.44 -12.82 16.83
C ARG A 325 -14.46 -13.98 16.83
N PHE A 326 -13.17 -13.71 17.02
CA PHE A 326 -12.16 -14.76 17.08
C PHE A 326 -12.40 -15.69 18.28
N PHE A 327 -12.59 -15.13 19.48
CA PHE A 327 -12.88 -15.92 20.68
C PHE A 327 -14.20 -16.70 20.60
N ASN A 328 -15.25 -16.12 19.99
CA ASN A 328 -16.52 -16.82 19.76
C ASN A 328 -16.38 -17.98 18.75
N THR A 329 -15.46 -17.87 17.79
CA THR A 329 -15.20 -18.93 16.81
C THR A 329 -14.40 -20.07 17.44
N VAL A 330 -13.32 -19.74 18.15
CA VAL A 330 -12.47 -20.73 18.87
C VAL A 330 -13.28 -21.49 19.91
N SER A 331 -14.07 -20.80 20.74
CA SER A 331 -14.93 -21.45 21.73
C SER A 331 -16.03 -22.31 21.09
N GLY A 332 -16.50 -21.96 19.90
CA GLY A 332 -17.43 -22.78 19.12
C GLY A 332 -16.79 -24.09 18.61
N GLU A 333 -15.55 -24.03 18.15
CA GLU A 333 -14.77 -25.20 17.71
C GLU A 333 -14.45 -26.14 18.88
N GLU A 334 -13.98 -25.61 20.02
CA GLU A 334 -13.72 -26.38 21.24
C GLU A 334 -14.98 -27.10 21.74
N ARG A 335 -16.13 -26.41 21.72
CA ARG A 335 -17.42 -27.00 22.12
C ARG A 335 -17.84 -28.12 21.17
N THR A 336 -17.62 -27.97 19.87
CA THR A 336 -17.95 -28.99 18.86
C THR A 336 -17.05 -30.22 19.01
N GLN A 337 -15.75 -30.03 19.25
CA GLN A 337 -14.82 -31.12 19.54
C GLN A 337 -15.21 -31.87 20.83
N ALA A 338 -15.53 -31.15 21.91
CA ALA A 338 -15.97 -31.77 23.15
C ALA A 338 -17.26 -32.60 23.00
N ILE A 339 -18.23 -32.14 22.21
CA ILE A 339 -19.45 -32.89 21.91
C ILE A 339 -19.11 -34.16 21.11
N SER A 340 -18.26 -34.07 20.09
CA SER A 340 -17.86 -35.23 19.28
C SER A 340 -17.11 -36.28 20.10
N LEU A 341 -16.20 -35.86 20.98
CA LEU A 341 -15.46 -36.76 21.87
C LEU A 341 -16.40 -37.49 22.84
N ASN A 342 -17.36 -36.78 23.43
CA ASN A 342 -18.36 -37.37 24.32
C ASN A 342 -19.26 -38.38 23.57
N ALA A 343 -19.65 -38.10 22.33
CA ALA A 343 -20.41 -39.04 21.51
C ALA A 343 -19.62 -40.32 21.22
N VAL A 344 -18.33 -40.21 20.89
CA VAL A 344 -17.43 -41.36 20.69
C VAL A 344 -17.28 -42.18 21.97
N LEU A 345 -17.04 -41.53 23.12
CA LEU A 345 -16.92 -42.20 24.41
C LEU A 345 -18.21 -42.93 24.82
N GLN A 346 -19.37 -42.35 24.53
CA GLN A 346 -20.67 -43.00 24.76
C GLN A 346 -20.88 -44.22 23.85
N SER A 347 -20.48 -44.13 22.57
CA SER A 347 -20.55 -45.27 21.64
C SER A 347 -19.62 -46.42 22.05
N SER A 348 -18.41 -46.11 22.54
CA SER A 348 -17.44 -47.09 23.03
C SER A 348 -17.95 -47.82 24.28
N LYS A 349 -18.51 -47.08 25.26
CA LYS A 349 -19.16 -47.69 26.44
C LYS A 349 -20.36 -48.57 26.08
N LYS A 350 -21.13 -48.21 25.05
CA LYS A 350 -22.27 -49.01 24.57
C LYS A 350 -21.84 -50.30 23.86
N ASN A 351 -20.67 -50.31 23.22
CA ASN A 351 -20.10 -51.51 22.59
C ASN A 351 -19.41 -52.43 23.61
N SER A 352 -18.82 -51.89 24.69
CA SER A 352 -18.18 -52.73 25.73
C SER A 352 -19.18 -53.40 26.68
N THR A 353 -20.44 -52.98 26.67
CA THR A 353 -21.51 -53.53 27.53
C THR A 353 -22.42 -54.53 26.82
N ARG A 354 -22.16 -54.84 25.54
CA ARG A 354 -22.85 -55.93 24.83
C ARG A 354 -22.26 -57.26 25.31
N PRO A 355 -23.04 -58.14 25.97
CA PRO A 355 -22.56 -59.47 26.32
C PRO A 355 -22.26 -60.24 25.03
N SER A 356 -21.06 -60.84 24.95
CA SER A 356 -20.76 -61.88 23.98
C SER A 356 -21.75 -63.01 24.20
N THR A 357 -22.79 -63.07 23.37
CA THR A 357 -23.70 -64.22 23.29
C THR A 357 -23.00 -65.29 22.45
N ALA A 358 -21.94 -65.87 23.01
CA ALA A 358 -21.43 -67.15 22.55
C ALA A 358 -22.43 -68.22 23.01
N GLN A 359 -23.30 -68.65 22.10
CA GLN A 359 -24.13 -69.84 22.30
C GLN A 359 -23.24 -71.09 22.41
N PRO A 360 -23.36 -71.91 23.46
CA PRO A 360 -22.78 -73.24 23.44
C PRO A 360 -23.65 -74.15 22.57
N ALA A 361 -23.05 -74.72 21.53
CA ALA A 361 -23.64 -75.78 20.74
C ALA A 361 -23.88 -77.01 21.62
N ILE A 362 -25.14 -77.33 21.90
CA ILE A 362 -25.57 -78.60 22.47
C ILE A 362 -25.62 -79.61 21.33
N ILE A 363 -24.68 -80.55 21.32
CA ILE A 363 -24.74 -81.76 20.50
C ILE A 363 -25.50 -82.81 21.32
N MET A 364 -26.71 -83.14 20.89
CA MET A 364 -27.37 -84.41 21.20
C MET A 364 -27.62 -85.12 19.86
N GLY A 365 -27.09 -86.32 19.73
CA GLY A 365 -27.12 -87.18 18.55
C GLY A 365 -25.89 -88.04 18.47
#